data_AF-A0AAE7NKW0-F1
#
_entry.id   AF-A0AAE7NKW0-F1
#
_cell.length_a   1.000
_cell.length_b   1.000
_cell.length_c   1.000
_cell.angle_alpha   90.00
_cell.angle_beta   90.00
_cell.angle_gamma   90.00
#
_symmetry.space_group_name_H-M   'P 1'
#
loop_
_entity.id
_entity.type
_entity.pdbx_description
1 polymer ?
#
loop_
_entity_poly.entity_id
_entity_poly.type
_entity_poly.pdbx_seq_one_letter_code
_entity_poly.pdbx_strand_id
1 'polypeptide(L)'
;MTAISTVVPFSIDAQSPSSSSGITASKSKRLSPYMVAGSVIFLLAASPAATEASQSPTSVRSALLQNVDIVDERRGYQRATEFDRGIARLREFREYQQDWDGSGAAAAHQGAFDYAIAYMNELEAWHPAPLTTLGRDGSAILEFEEEGVFCSIAFLPDGEVELYFKDGDDASRFASGPVGSRDVNAFLTDVMNLPAIA
;
A
#
# COMPACT_ATOMS: atom_id res chain seq x y z
N MET A 1 44.33 -14.16 -48.70
CA MET A 1 44.62 -14.55 -47.30
C MET A 1 43.29 -14.51 -46.57
N THR A 2 42.66 -15.66 -46.40
CA THR A 2 41.27 -15.79 -45.94
C THR A 2 41.30 -16.68 -44.71
N ALA A 3 41.11 -16.10 -43.53
CA ALA A 3 41.11 -16.83 -42.27
C ALA A 3 39.69 -17.34 -41.99
N ILE A 4 39.54 -18.66 -41.92
CA ILE A 4 38.29 -19.34 -41.56
C ILE A 4 38.33 -19.57 -40.05
N SER A 5 37.49 -18.84 -39.31
CA SER A 5 37.33 -18.98 -37.86
C SER A 5 36.40 -20.15 -37.57
N THR A 6 36.92 -21.19 -36.91
CA THR A 6 36.15 -22.40 -36.55
C THR A 6 35.61 -22.23 -35.14
N VAL A 7 34.29 -22.10 -35.00
CA VAL A 7 33.60 -22.05 -33.71
C VAL A 7 33.24 -23.48 -33.30
N VAL A 8 33.67 -23.88 -32.11
CA VAL A 8 33.38 -25.19 -31.51
C VAL A 8 32.11 -25.06 -30.66
N PRO A 9 31.11 -25.94 -30.77
CA PRO A 9 29.96 -25.95 -29.87
C PRO A 9 30.33 -26.64 -28.55
N PHE A 10 30.10 -25.98 -27.42
CA PHE A 10 30.12 -26.60 -26.10
C PHE A 10 28.69 -26.97 -25.70
N SER A 11 28.45 -28.23 -25.34
CA SER A 11 27.21 -28.69 -24.73
C SER A 11 27.36 -28.64 -23.21
N ILE A 12 26.44 -27.97 -22.53
CA ILE A 12 26.31 -28.00 -21.07
C ILE A 12 25.25 -29.04 -20.74
N ASP A 13 25.68 -30.19 -20.20
CA ASP A 13 24.79 -31.15 -19.57
C ASP A 13 24.33 -30.59 -18.20
N ALA A 14 23.06 -30.23 -18.13
CA ALA A 14 22.39 -29.87 -16.89
C ALA A 14 22.02 -31.15 -16.12
N GLN A 15 22.82 -31.50 -15.11
CA GLN A 15 22.42 -32.48 -14.10
C GLN A 15 21.51 -31.82 -13.06
N SER A 16 20.24 -32.20 -13.07
CA SER A 16 19.26 -31.86 -12.03
C SER A 16 19.50 -32.69 -10.77
N PRO A 17 19.67 -32.08 -9.59
CA PRO A 17 19.54 -32.81 -8.33
C PRO A 17 18.07 -32.96 -7.95
N SER A 18 17.53 -34.16 -8.16
CA SER A 18 16.29 -34.62 -7.54
C SER A 18 16.50 -34.79 -6.03
N SER A 19 15.87 -33.93 -5.23
CA SER A 19 15.82 -34.09 -3.77
C SER A 19 14.37 -34.25 -3.33
N SER A 20 13.94 -35.51 -3.27
CA SER A 20 12.75 -35.94 -2.54
C SER A 20 13.07 -36.06 -1.06
N SER A 21 12.39 -35.29 -0.22
CA SER A 21 12.26 -35.47 1.24
C SER A 21 11.11 -34.55 1.65
N GLY A 22 10.09 -34.92 2.40
CA GLY A 22 9.80 -36.08 3.22
C GLY A 22 8.65 -35.61 4.11
N ILE A 23 7.50 -36.28 4.00
CA ILE A 23 6.28 -35.99 4.74
C ILE A 23 6.57 -36.17 6.25
N THR A 24 6.36 -35.12 7.05
CA THR A 24 5.98 -35.30 8.46
C THR A 24 4.85 -34.33 8.83
N ALA A 25 3.65 -34.89 8.91
CA ALA A 25 2.48 -34.25 9.49
C ALA A 25 2.70 -34.06 10.99
N SER A 26 2.86 -32.81 11.44
CA SER A 26 2.90 -32.49 12.86
C SER A 26 1.49 -32.17 13.37
N LYS A 27 1.11 -32.96 14.38
CA LYS A 27 -0.12 -32.98 15.16
C LYS A 27 -0.65 -31.60 15.58
N SER A 28 -1.96 -31.47 15.41
CA SER A 28 -2.88 -30.58 16.12
C SER A 28 -2.55 -30.41 17.60
N LYS A 29 -2.48 -29.15 18.07
CA LYS A 29 -2.79 -28.81 19.47
C LYS A 29 -4.08 -28.01 19.49
N ARG A 30 -5.05 -28.60 20.19
CA ARG A 30 -6.37 -28.07 20.50
C ARG A 30 -6.28 -27.04 21.65
N LEU A 31 -7.11 -26.02 21.50
CA LEU A 31 -7.92 -25.32 22.52
C LEU A 31 -7.21 -24.58 23.67
N SER A 32 -7.50 -23.27 23.73
CA SER A 32 -7.86 -22.60 24.98
C SER A 32 -9.08 -21.69 24.74
N PRO A 33 -10.25 -21.98 25.31
CA PRO A 33 -11.39 -21.08 25.32
C PRO A 33 -11.24 -20.11 26.49
N TYR A 34 -10.96 -18.83 26.22
CA TYR A 34 -11.19 -17.78 27.22
C TYR A 34 -12.61 -17.26 27.02
N MET A 35 -13.55 -17.83 27.78
CA MET A 35 -14.70 -17.08 28.26
C MET A 35 -14.23 -16.23 29.44
N VAL A 36 -14.76 -15.01 29.57
CA VAL A 36 -15.53 -14.55 30.74
C VAL A 36 -15.69 -13.02 30.70
N ALA A 37 -16.96 -12.64 30.62
CA ALA A 37 -17.65 -11.53 31.27
C ALA A 37 -16.99 -10.13 31.32
N GLY A 38 -17.63 -9.19 30.61
CA GLY A 38 -17.56 -7.76 30.89
C GLY A 38 -18.94 -7.15 30.72
N SER A 39 -19.52 -6.73 31.84
CA SER A 39 -20.92 -6.37 32.02
C SER A 39 -21.39 -5.08 31.34
N VAL A 40 -22.69 -5.07 31.08
CA VAL A 40 -23.57 -3.95 30.75
C VAL A 40 -23.43 -2.77 31.72
N ILE A 41 -23.31 -1.55 31.21
CA ILE A 41 -23.88 -0.36 31.86
C ILE A 41 -24.66 0.45 30.81
N PHE A 42 -25.99 0.39 30.95
CA PHE A 42 -26.94 1.33 30.38
C PHE A 42 -26.82 2.66 31.14
N LEU A 43 -26.65 3.76 30.42
CA LEU A 43 -26.88 5.10 30.98
C LEU A 43 -27.89 5.83 30.07
N LEU A 44 -29.16 5.62 30.40
CA LEU A 44 -30.26 6.51 30.06
C LEU A 44 -30.00 7.86 30.70
N ALA A 45 -29.76 8.90 29.90
CA ALA A 45 -29.91 10.28 30.33
C ALA A 45 -31.13 10.87 29.59
N ALA A 46 -32.14 11.19 30.39
CA ALA A 46 -33.39 11.79 29.99
C ALA A 46 -33.18 13.21 29.43
N SER A 47 -33.96 13.55 28.41
CA SER A 47 -34.14 14.90 27.90
C SER A 47 -34.83 15.79 28.94
N PRO A 48 -34.44 17.07 29.06
CA PRO A 48 -35.38 18.11 29.45
C PRO A 48 -36.01 18.76 28.20
N ALA A 49 -37.33 18.80 28.23
CA ALA A 49 -38.18 19.52 27.30
C ALA A 49 -38.12 21.04 27.51
N ALA A 50 -38.41 21.73 26.40
CA ALA A 50 -39.04 23.05 26.29
C ALA A 50 -38.30 24.28 26.80
N THR A 51 -37.98 25.19 25.88
CA THR A 51 -38.56 26.54 25.95
C THR A 51 -38.72 27.08 24.52
N GLU A 52 -39.97 27.25 24.10
CA GLU A 52 -40.35 28.01 22.91
C GLU A 52 -40.04 29.49 23.15
N ALA A 53 -39.15 30.06 22.34
CA ALA A 53 -39.02 31.49 22.19
C ALA A 53 -39.27 31.83 20.72
N SER A 54 -40.47 32.35 20.48
CA SER A 54 -40.93 33.02 19.28
C SER A 54 -39.90 34.06 18.79
N GLN A 55 -39.33 33.83 17.61
CA GLN A 55 -38.72 34.88 16.80
C GLN A 55 -39.15 34.69 15.33
N SER A 56 -39.81 35.75 14.87
CA SER A 56 -40.32 36.10 13.54
C SER A 56 -39.66 35.48 12.31
N PRO A 57 -40.43 35.18 11.24
CA PRO A 57 -39.91 34.82 9.94
C PRO A 57 -39.39 36.08 9.22
N THR A 58 -38.10 36.39 9.38
CA THR A 58 -37.43 37.33 8.47
C THR A 58 -37.04 36.56 7.22
N SER A 59 -37.65 36.93 6.09
CA SER A 59 -37.29 36.48 4.75
C SER A 59 -35.79 36.61 4.50
N VAL A 60 -35.06 35.49 4.55
CA VAL A 60 -33.73 35.34 3.93
C VAL A 60 -33.89 34.36 2.77
N ARG A 61 -34.53 34.84 1.70
CA ARG A 61 -34.32 34.26 0.37
C ARG A 61 -32.96 34.76 -0.12
N SER A 62 -32.19 33.82 -0.69
CA SER A 62 -30.93 34.04 -1.42
C SER A 62 -29.63 33.98 -0.61
N ALA A 63 -29.23 32.79 -0.17
CA ALA A 63 -27.82 32.48 0.16
C ALA A 63 -27.47 30.98 0.06
N LEU A 64 -28.19 30.20 -0.77
CA LEU A 64 -28.10 28.73 -0.77
C LEU A 64 -27.40 28.13 -2.01
N LEU A 65 -26.65 28.92 -2.78
CA LEU A 65 -25.98 28.42 -4.00
C LEU A 65 -24.52 28.89 -4.15
N GLN A 66 -23.83 29.27 -3.07
CA GLN A 66 -22.43 29.74 -3.15
C GLN A 66 -21.44 29.00 -2.24
N ASN A 67 -21.85 27.90 -1.58
CA ASN A 67 -20.98 27.15 -0.67
C ASN A 67 -20.57 25.76 -1.18
N VAL A 68 -20.87 25.41 -2.44
CA VAL A 68 -20.50 24.09 -2.98
C VAL A 68 -19.11 24.10 -3.63
N ASP A 69 -18.62 25.25 -4.13
CA ASP A 69 -17.33 25.30 -4.84
C ASP A 69 -16.10 25.58 -3.95
N ILE A 70 -16.27 26.08 -2.72
CA ILE A 70 -15.12 26.40 -1.83
C ILE A 70 -14.60 25.16 -1.06
N VAL A 71 -15.36 24.07 -1.06
CA VAL A 71 -14.95 22.82 -0.37
C VAL A 71 -13.93 22.03 -1.20
N ASP A 72 -13.89 22.22 -2.51
CA ASP A 72 -13.05 21.40 -3.40
C ASP A 72 -11.59 21.88 -3.47
N GLU A 73 -11.34 23.19 -3.49
CA GLU A 73 -9.97 23.72 -3.53
C GLU A 73 -9.13 23.31 -2.32
N ARG A 74 -9.71 23.26 -1.11
CA ARG A 74 -8.97 22.86 0.09
C ARG A 74 -8.53 21.39 0.07
N ARG A 75 -9.31 20.51 -0.57
CA ARG A 75 -8.94 19.09 -0.72
C ARG A 75 -7.75 18.92 -1.67
N GLY A 76 -7.71 19.69 -2.75
CA GLY A 76 -6.56 19.70 -3.67
C GLY A 76 -5.25 20.11 -3.00
N TYR A 77 -5.27 21.17 -2.17
CA TYR A 77 -4.07 21.60 -1.44
C TYR A 77 -3.63 20.63 -0.34
N GLN A 78 -4.57 19.99 0.37
CA GLN A 78 -4.22 19.02 1.42
C GLN A 78 -3.57 17.77 0.82
N ARG A 79 -4.05 17.25 -0.30
CA ARG A 79 -3.47 16.06 -0.94
C ARG A 79 -2.06 16.30 -1.48
N ALA A 80 -1.79 17.46 -2.08
CA ALA A 80 -0.43 17.82 -2.50
C ALA A 80 0.56 17.73 -1.33
N THR A 81 0.16 18.18 -0.14
CA THR A 81 0.99 18.04 1.07
C THR A 81 1.12 16.60 1.59
N GLU A 82 0.20 15.70 1.26
CA GLU A 82 0.29 14.28 1.64
C GLU A 82 1.30 13.53 0.77
N PHE A 83 1.26 13.73 -0.55
CA PHE A 83 2.29 13.20 -1.45
C PHE A 83 3.68 13.73 -1.10
N ASP A 84 3.82 15.04 -0.87
CA ASP A 84 5.08 15.65 -0.47
C ASP A 84 5.62 15.05 0.84
N ARG A 85 4.74 14.83 1.82
CA ARG A 85 5.09 14.17 3.09
C ARG A 85 5.51 12.72 2.88
N GLY A 86 4.78 11.97 2.05
CA GLY A 86 5.12 10.59 1.70
C GLY A 86 6.49 10.48 1.05
N ILE A 87 6.79 11.35 0.07
CA ILE A 87 8.08 11.43 -0.61
C ILE A 87 9.19 11.83 0.35
N ALA A 88 8.96 12.83 1.21
CA ALA A 88 9.95 13.23 2.22
C ALA A 88 10.27 12.07 3.17
N ARG A 89 9.25 11.30 3.57
CA ARG A 89 9.42 10.13 4.43
C ARG A 89 10.18 9.00 3.74
N LEU A 90 9.92 8.73 2.46
CA LEU A 90 10.71 7.78 1.68
C LEU A 90 12.18 8.19 1.58
N ARG A 91 12.46 9.49 1.39
CA ARG A 91 13.84 10.02 1.37
C ARG A 91 14.54 9.83 2.71
N GLU A 92 13.84 10.03 3.82
CA GLU A 92 14.38 9.77 5.16
C GLU A 92 14.73 8.28 5.35
N PHE A 93 13.80 7.38 5.02
CA PHE A 93 14.05 5.93 5.12
C PHE A 93 15.21 5.46 4.25
N ARG A 94 15.35 6.03 3.05
CA ARG A 94 16.45 5.74 2.13
C ARG A 94 17.84 6.00 2.74
N GLU A 95 17.94 6.86 3.75
CA GLU A 95 19.20 7.17 4.44
C GLU A 95 19.56 6.17 5.54
N TYR A 96 18.68 5.21 5.87
CA TYR A 96 18.91 4.25 6.96
C TYR A 96 19.92 3.17 6.54
N GLN A 97 21.14 3.25 7.07
CA GLN A 97 22.26 2.38 6.68
C GLN A 97 22.38 1.07 7.46
N GLN A 98 21.60 0.89 8.53
CA GLN A 98 21.64 -0.31 9.38
C GLN A 98 20.37 -0.42 10.22
N ASP A 99 20.19 -1.59 10.86
CA ASP A 99 19.12 -1.97 11.79
C ASP A 99 18.40 -0.79 12.45
N TRP A 100 17.28 -0.40 11.86
CA TRP A 100 16.53 0.79 12.22
C TRP A 100 15.52 0.54 13.35
N ASP A 101 15.18 -0.73 13.62
CA ASP A 101 14.26 -1.14 14.69
C ASP A 101 14.97 -1.81 15.86
N GLY A 102 16.28 -2.02 15.78
CA GLY A 102 17.07 -2.72 16.79
C GLY A 102 16.72 -4.22 16.90
N SER A 103 16.00 -4.75 15.92
CA SER A 103 15.49 -6.14 15.85
C SER A 103 16.04 -6.90 14.64
N GLY A 104 17.18 -6.42 14.10
CA GLY A 104 17.86 -7.01 12.96
C GLY A 104 17.17 -6.73 11.64
N ALA A 105 16.53 -5.57 11.49
CA ALA A 105 16.05 -5.14 10.18
C ALA A 105 17.22 -4.89 9.22
N ALA A 106 17.02 -5.17 7.94
CA ALA A 106 17.99 -4.83 6.91
C ALA A 106 18.05 -3.31 6.71
N ALA A 107 19.19 -2.85 6.18
CA ALA A 107 19.33 -1.47 5.72
C ALA A 107 18.37 -1.20 4.55
N ALA A 108 17.96 0.06 4.40
CA ALA A 108 17.11 0.45 3.28
C ALA A 108 17.81 0.20 1.94
N HIS A 109 17.11 -0.43 1.00
CA HIS A 109 17.66 -0.66 -0.33
C HIS A 109 17.42 0.57 -1.22
N GLN A 110 18.48 1.30 -1.55
CA GLN A 110 18.36 2.58 -2.27
C GLN A 110 17.55 2.46 -3.56
N GLY A 111 17.77 1.40 -4.36
CA GLY A 111 17.04 1.18 -5.60
C GLY A 111 15.53 1.00 -5.40
N ALA A 112 15.12 0.32 -4.32
CA ALA A 112 13.70 0.13 -4.00
C ALA A 112 13.01 1.46 -3.67
N PHE A 113 13.69 2.29 -2.86
CA PHE A 113 13.21 3.63 -2.53
C PHE A 113 13.21 4.58 -3.73
N ASP A 114 14.20 4.47 -4.62
CA ASP A 114 14.26 5.26 -5.84
C ASP A 114 13.08 4.93 -6.77
N TYR A 115 12.72 3.65 -6.92
CA TYR A 115 11.51 3.24 -7.65
C TYR A 115 10.22 3.74 -6.98
N ALA A 116 10.10 3.60 -5.65
CA ALA A 116 8.92 4.07 -4.93
C ALA A 116 8.74 5.60 -5.04
N ILE A 117 9.83 6.37 -4.95
CA ILE A 117 9.80 7.82 -5.12
C ILE A 117 9.44 8.18 -6.56
N ALA A 118 10.02 7.51 -7.56
CA ALA A 118 9.67 7.73 -8.96
C ALA A 118 8.18 7.50 -9.19
N TYR A 119 7.65 6.37 -8.72
CA TYR A 119 6.23 6.04 -8.83
C TYR A 119 5.32 7.05 -8.13
N MET A 120 5.69 7.52 -6.92
CA MET A 120 4.97 8.57 -6.21
C MET A 120 4.86 9.88 -7.01
N ASN A 121 5.83 10.20 -7.87
CA ASN A 121 5.77 11.40 -8.71
C ASN A 121 4.86 11.22 -9.93
N GLU A 122 4.54 9.98 -10.32
CA GLU A 122 3.60 9.68 -11.41
C GLU A 122 2.13 9.65 -10.93
N LEU A 123 1.90 9.67 -9.60
CA LEU A 123 0.55 9.71 -9.05
C LEU A 123 -0.04 11.12 -9.21
N GLU A 124 -1.14 11.19 -9.96
CA GLU A 124 -1.97 12.38 -10.07
C GLU A 124 -2.67 12.74 -8.76
N ALA A 125 -3.03 14.02 -8.57
CA ALA A 125 -3.64 14.54 -7.34
C ALA A 125 -5.01 13.91 -6.96
N TRP A 126 -5.66 13.23 -7.91
CA TRP A 126 -6.91 12.54 -7.66
C TRP A 126 -6.73 11.13 -7.09
N HIS A 127 -5.54 10.52 -7.22
CA HIS A 127 -5.23 9.24 -6.59
C HIS A 127 -5.19 9.37 -5.05
N PRO A 128 -5.48 8.29 -4.31
CA PRO A 128 -5.25 8.26 -2.87
C PRO A 128 -3.75 8.43 -2.57
N ALA A 129 -3.43 9.25 -1.57
CA ALA A 129 -2.07 9.40 -1.09
C ALA A 129 -1.71 8.17 -0.23
N PRO A 130 -0.63 7.42 -0.57
CA PRO A 130 -0.29 6.24 0.20
C PRO A 130 0.41 6.60 1.51
N LEU A 131 0.25 5.73 2.51
CA LEU A 131 1.17 5.63 3.63
C LEU A 131 2.48 5.03 3.13
N THR A 132 3.61 5.62 3.51
CA THR A 132 4.93 5.15 3.12
C THR A 132 5.62 4.48 4.30
N THR A 133 6.10 3.25 4.11
CA THR A 133 6.75 2.46 5.17
C THR A 133 8.03 1.79 4.65
N LEU A 134 8.89 1.37 5.59
CA LEU A 134 10.13 0.65 5.34
C LEU A 134 9.94 -0.80 5.78
N GLY A 135 10.08 -1.73 4.85
CA GLY A 135 10.01 -3.17 5.12
C GLY A 135 11.22 -3.65 5.91
N ARG A 136 11.05 -4.78 6.62
CA ARG A 136 12.12 -5.41 7.41
C ARG A 136 13.31 -5.84 6.55
N ASP A 137 13.06 -6.18 5.30
CA ASP A 137 14.03 -6.60 4.29
C ASP A 137 14.69 -5.43 3.53
N GLY A 138 14.37 -4.18 3.92
CA GLY A 138 14.88 -2.99 3.24
C GLY A 138 14.05 -2.55 2.04
N SER A 139 12.88 -3.17 1.82
CA SER A 139 11.93 -2.77 0.78
C SER A 139 11.25 -1.43 1.09
N ALA A 140 10.81 -0.74 0.05
CA ALA A 140 9.95 0.44 0.18
C ALA A 140 8.50 0.02 -0.07
N ILE A 141 7.61 0.33 0.87
CA ILE A 141 6.21 -0.10 0.80
C ILE A 141 5.30 1.13 0.73
N LEU A 142 4.37 1.12 -0.22
CA LEU A 142 3.29 2.09 -0.36
C LEU A 142 1.97 1.39 -0.05
N GLU A 143 1.20 1.91 0.89
CA GLU A 143 -0.10 1.37 1.29
C GLU A 143 -1.20 2.38 1.02
N PHE A 144 -2.21 1.99 0.27
CA PHE A 144 -3.38 2.81 -0.02
C PHE A 144 -4.60 2.20 0.66
N GLU A 145 -5.35 3.01 1.39
CA GLU A 145 -6.59 2.62 2.04
C GLU A 145 -7.66 3.68 1.78
N GLU A 146 -8.73 3.30 1.09
CA GLU A 146 -9.87 4.18 0.81
C GLU A 146 -11.16 3.36 0.80
N GLU A 147 -12.17 3.80 1.58
CA GLU A 147 -13.53 3.22 1.57
C GLU A 147 -13.62 1.69 1.77
N GLY A 148 -12.70 1.09 2.52
CA GLY A 148 -12.67 -0.36 2.78
C GLY A 148 -11.91 -1.18 1.72
N VAL A 149 -11.35 -0.51 0.72
CA VAL A 149 -10.36 -1.06 -0.21
C VAL A 149 -8.98 -0.82 0.37
N PHE A 150 -8.19 -1.89 0.45
CA PHE A 150 -6.79 -1.85 0.82
C PHE A 150 -5.94 -2.37 -0.33
N CYS A 151 -4.89 -1.64 -0.69
CA CYS A 151 -3.87 -2.15 -1.59
C CYS A 151 -2.47 -1.73 -1.18
N SER A 152 -1.48 -2.55 -1.52
CA SER A 152 -0.09 -2.34 -1.14
C SER A 152 0.84 -2.66 -2.30
N ILE A 153 1.89 -1.85 -2.45
CA ILE A 153 2.96 -2.00 -3.42
C ILE A 153 4.27 -2.05 -2.65
N ALA A 154 4.95 -3.18 -2.67
CA ALA A 154 6.28 -3.34 -2.06
C ALA A 154 7.35 -3.44 -3.15
N PHE A 155 8.23 -2.44 -3.21
CA PHE A 155 9.39 -2.43 -4.10
C PHE A 155 10.54 -3.17 -3.42
N LEU A 156 10.98 -4.27 -4.03
CA LEU A 156 11.97 -5.18 -3.43
C LEU A 156 13.41 -4.82 -3.86
N PRO A 157 14.43 -5.28 -3.09
CA PRO A 157 15.83 -4.99 -3.40
C PRO A 157 16.34 -5.51 -4.75
N ASP A 158 15.73 -6.55 -5.29
CA ASP A 158 16.12 -7.23 -6.54
C ASP A 158 15.49 -6.62 -7.80
N GLY A 159 14.72 -5.53 -7.67
CA GLY A 159 14.01 -4.91 -8.79
C GLY A 159 12.69 -5.59 -9.12
N GLU A 160 12.21 -6.47 -8.24
CA GLU A 160 10.86 -7.01 -8.26
C GLU A 160 9.90 -6.10 -7.48
N VAL A 161 8.61 -6.29 -7.71
CA VAL A 161 7.54 -5.64 -6.94
C VAL A 161 6.52 -6.69 -6.51
N GLU A 162 6.00 -6.56 -5.30
CA GLU A 162 4.86 -7.32 -4.81
C GLU A 162 3.64 -6.41 -4.69
N LEU A 163 2.52 -6.87 -5.23
CA LEU A 163 1.25 -6.16 -5.27
C LEU A 163 0.21 -6.96 -4.50
N TYR A 164 -0.47 -6.30 -3.57
CA TYR A 164 -1.57 -6.88 -2.81
C TYR A 164 -2.81 -6.00 -2.94
N PHE A 165 -3.97 -6.63 -3.12
CA PHE A 165 -5.26 -5.96 -3.20
C PHE A 165 -6.32 -6.71 -2.39
N LYS A 166 -7.15 -5.98 -1.65
CA LYS A 166 -8.32 -6.51 -0.93
C LYS A 166 -9.43 -5.47 -0.91
N ASP A 167 -10.65 -5.89 -1.27
CA ASP A 167 -11.86 -5.07 -1.23
C ASP A 167 -12.85 -5.69 -0.23
N GLY A 168 -13.04 -5.05 0.93
CA GLY A 168 -13.98 -5.52 1.96
C GLY A 168 -13.75 -6.98 2.39
N ASP A 169 -14.78 -7.80 2.19
CA ASP A 169 -14.78 -9.24 2.51
C ASP A 169 -14.41 -10.15 1.32
N ASP A 170 -14.10 -9.57 0.15
CA ASP A 170 -13.73 -10.34 -1.03
C ASP A 170 -12.37 -11.03 -0.86
N ALA A 171 -12.13 -12.04 -1.69
CA ALA A 171 -10.86 -12.75 -1.72
C ALA A 171 -9.73 -11.79 -2.09
N SER A 172 -8.64 -11.83 -1.31
CA SER A 172 -7.46 -11.05 -1.62
C SER A 172 -6.81 -11.50 -2.92
N ARG A 173 -6.21 -10.54 -3.62
CA ARG A 173 -5.51 -10.75 -4.87
C ARG A 173 -4.05 -10.37 -4.68
N PHE A 174 -3.17 -11.12 -5.33
CA PHE A 174 -1.73 -10.93 -5.25
C PHE A 174 -1.11 -11.10 -6.63
N ALA A 175 -0.11 -10.27 -6.92
CA ALA A 175 0.77 -10.43 -8.07
C ALA A 175 2.19 -10.01 -7.66
N SER A 176 3.18 -10.61 -8.31
CA SER A 176 4.57 -10.17 -8.18
C SER A 176 5.31 -10.35 -9.50
N GLY A 177 6.37 -9.58 -9.68
CA GLY A 177 7.21 -9.67 -10.87
C GLY A 177 8.14 -8.46 -11.01
N PRO A 178 8.94 -8.41 -12.09
CA PRO A 178 9.86 -7.31 -12.32
C PRO A 178 9.11 -5.98 -12.44
N VAL A 179 9.71 -4.91 -11.93
CA VAL A 179 9.22 -3.55 -12.13
C VAL A 179 9.03 -3.26 -13.62
N GLY A 180 7.88 -2.69 -13.99
CA GLY A 180 7.51 -2.39 -15.38
C GLY A 180 7.11 -3.60 -16.23
N SER A 181 7.07 -4.81 -15.66
CA SER A 181 6.60 -5.98 -16.39
C SER A 181 5.11 -5.86 -16.75
N ARG A 182 4.72 -6.53 -17.84
CA ARG A 182 3.34 -6.48 -18.35
C ARG A 182 2.32 -6.93 -17.30
N ASP A 183 2.62 -7.98 -16.55
CA ASP A 183 1.69 -8.56 -15.58
C ASP A 183 1.53 -7.66 -14.35
N VAL A 184 2.62 -7.04 -13.88
CA VAL A 184 2.62 -6.02 -12.81
C VAL A 184 1.78 -4.81 -13.23
N ASN A 185 2.04 -4.27 -14.42
CA ASN A 185 1.33 -3.10 -14.91
C ASN A 185 -0.16 -3.37 -15.16
N ALA A 186 -0.50 -4.55 -15.69
CA ALA A 186 -1.90 -4.98 -15.81
C ALA A 186 -2.58 -5.10 -14.44
N PHE A 187 -1.89 -5.60 -13.41
CA PHE A 187 -2.47 -5.67 -12.07
C PHE A 187 -2.71 -4.26 -11.49
N LEU A 188 -1.75 -3.35 -11.63
CA LEU A 188 -1.91 -1.96 -11.18
C LEU A 188 -3.10 -1.26 -11.85
N THR A 189 -3.20 -1.36 -13.18
CA THR A 189 -4.26 -0.67 -13.93
C THR A 189 -5.61 -1.33 -13.79
N ASP A 190 -5.68 -2.66 -13.90
CA ASP A 190 -6.94 -3.38 -14.04
C ASP A 190 -7.53 -3.81 -12.68
N VAL A 191 -6.70 -3.89 -11.64
CA VAL A 191 -7.12 -4.34 -10.30
C VAL A 191 -7.06 -3.20 -9.29
N MET A 192 -5.94 -2.47 -9.22
CA MET A 192 -5.74 -1.43 -8.22
C MET A 192 -6.24 -0.05 -8.67
N ASN A 193 -6.56 0.12 -9.96
CA ASN A 193 -6.90 1.41 -10.56
C ASN A 193 -5.83 2.48 -10.30
N LEU A 194 -4.56 2.09 -10.43
CA LEU A 194 -3.38 2.92 -10.26
C LEU A 194 -2.57 2.97 -11.57
N PRO A 195 -1.71 3.98 -11.78
CA PRO A 195 -0.91 4.06 -12.99
C PRO A 195 0.11 2.92 -13.09
N ALA A 196 0.55 2.64 -14.31
CA ALA A 196 1.64 1.69 -14.55
C ALA A 196 2.98 2.21 -14.00
N ILE A 197 3.86 1.31 -13.59
CA ILE A 197 5.25 1.64 -13.24
C ILE A 197 6.11 1.58 -14.50
N ALA A 198 6.96 2.60 -14.69
CA ALA A 198 7.89 2.73 -15.82
C ALA A 198 9.27 2.14 -15.53
#